data_AF-A0A432JCM6-F1
#
_entry.id   AF-A0A432JCM6-F1
#
_cell.length_a   1.000
_cell.length_b   1.000
_cell.length_c   1.000
_cell.angle_alpha   90.00
_cell.angle_beta   90.00
_cell.angle_gamma   90.00
#
_symmetry.space_group_name_H-M   'P 1'
#
loop_
_entity.id
_entity.type
_entity.pdbx_description
1 polymer ?
#
loop_
_entity_poly.entity_id
_entity_poly.type
_entity_poly.pdbx_seq_one_letter_code
_entity_poly.pdbx_strand_id
1 'polypeptide(L)'
;MALDITAAKGAMTGARYIESLRDGRDVWLDGKRVDDVPSHPAFSGMVNELARIYDLQHSGEFQDTMTFVSPESGNRCSMSWLIPRSADDLKRKRRNSEVWTSQSWGQLGRAPDVLAPYIISLYRSREKLSSVKHPRCDFGENVVNYHRYCMENDLFLTHALGDPQVDRSEQPQNEQRAQREEDLALHVVEETSEGIIITGGKQLAT
;
A
#
# COMPACT_ATOMS: atom_id res chain seq x y z
N MET A 1 -7.10 -8.16 -16.25
CA MET A 1 -6.65 -9.51 -15.83
C MET A 1 -6.77 -9.57 -14.32
N ALA A 2 -7.49 -10.54 -13.77
CA ALA A 2 -7.63 -10.64 -12.32
C ALA A 2 -6.29 -11.06 -11.71
N LEU A 3 -5.87 -10.37 -10.66
CA LEU A 3 -4.66 -10.72 -9.93
C LEU A 3 -4.84 -12.09 -9.26
N ASP A 4 -3.82 -12.93 -9.40
CA ASP A 4 -3.80 -14.30 -8.86
C ASP A 4 -3.73 -14.28 -7.34
N ILE A 5 -4.59 -15.08 -6.70
CA ILE A 5 -4.66 -15.25 -5.25
C ILE A 5 -4.52 -16.72 -4.83
N THR A 6 -4.19 -17.63 -5.75
CA THR A 6 -4.08 -19.07 -5.47
C THR A 6 -3.01 -19.40 -4.43
N ALA A 7 -1.91 -18.64 -4.41
CA ALA A 7 -0.84 -18.78 -3.42
C ALA A 7 -1.03 -17.89 -2.18
N ALA A 8 -2.14 -17.15 -2.10
CA ALA A 8 -2.38 -16.20 -1.02
C ALA A 8 -2.62 -16.91 0.31
N LYS A 9 -2.00 -16.40 1.38
CA LYS A 9 -1.99 -17.04 2.71
C LYS A 9 -2.71 -16.21 3.78
N GLY A 10 -3.48 -15.19 3.37
CA GLY A 10 -4.12 -14.26 4.28
C GLY A 10 -3.12 -13.42 5.07
N ALA A 11 -3.52 -13.09 6.30
CA ALA A 11 -2.81 -12.27 7.28
C ALA A 11 -1.32 -12.58 7.30
N MET A 12 -0.51 -11.53 7.17
CA MET A 12 0.94 -11.62 7.11
C MET A 12 1.50 -12.11 8.45
N THR A 13 2.60 -12.86 8.38
CA THR A 13 3.42 -13.23 9.55
C THR A 13 4.71 -12.42 9.51
N GLY A 14 5.39 -12.25 10.64
CA GLY A 14 6.67 -11.55 10.69
C GLY A 14 7.71 -12.15 9.75
N ALA A 15 7.82 -13.48 9.72
CA ALA A 15 8.73 -14.19 8.83
C ALA A 15 8.42 -13.95 7.33
N ARG A 16 7.13 -14.00 6.94
CA ARG A 16 6.72 -13.68 5.56
C ARG A 16 6.96 -12.22 5.21
N TYR A 17 6.74 -11.30 6.15
CA TYR A 17 6.98 -9.88 5.94
C TYR A 17 8.46 -9.63 5.66
N ILE A 18 9.36 -10.12 6.52
CA ILE A 18 10.81 -9.97 6.34
C ILE A 18 11.25 -10.54 5.00
N GLU A 19 10.79 -11.73 4.64
CA GLU A 19 11.14 -12.37 3.37
C GLU A 19 10.60 -11.61 2.16
N SER A 20 9.41 -11.02 2.27
CA SER A 20 8.83 -10.19 1.20
C SER A 20 9.66 -8.94 0.87
N LEU A 21 10.60 -8.55 1.75
CA LEU A 21 11.50 -7.42 1.51
C LEU A 21 12.74 -7.80 0.69
N ARG A 22 12.95 -9.09 0.41
CA ARG A 22 14.06 -9.62 -0.40
C ARG A 22 13.64 -9.88 -1.85
N ASP A 23 13.05 -8.88 -2.47
CA ASP A 23 12.44 -8.93 -3.79
C ASP A 23 13.31 -8.30 -4.91
N GLY A 24 14.52 -7.85 -4.57
CA GLY A 24 15.41 -7.15 -5.50
C GLY A 24 15.09 -5.66 -5.68
N ARG A 25 14.30 -5.06 -4.78
CA ARG A 25 14.09 -3.60 -4.74
C ARG A 25 15.39 -2.80 -4.81
N ASP A 26 15.34 -1.68 -5.53
CA ASP A 26 16.48 -0.78 -5.68
C ASP A 26 16.41 0.37 -4.67
N VAL A 27 17.08 0.20 -3.53
CA VAL A 27 17.11 1.18 -2.43
C VAL A 27 18.51 1.73 -2.29
N TRP A 28 18.64 3.06 -2.22
CA TRP A 28 19.91 3.76 -2.10
C TRP A 28 19.96 4.57 -0.80
N LEU A 29 21.07 4.48 -0.08
CA LEU A 29 21.34 5.23 1.15
C LEU A 29 22.82 5.64 1.18
N ASP A 30 23.10 6.90 1.51
CA ASP A 30 24.46 7.46 1.58
C ASP A 30 25.31 7.17 0.33
N GLY A 31 24.69 7.27 -0.85
CA GLY A 31 25.35 7.05 -2.15
C GLY A 31 25.65 5.59 -2.47
N LYS A 32 25.16 4.62 -1.68
CA LYS A 32 25.35 3.19 -1.91
C LYS A 32 24.01 2.50 -2.07
N ARG A 33 23.96 1.50 -2.96
CA ARG A 33 22.83 0.58 -3.04
C ARG A 33 22.80 -0.32 -1.80
N VAL A 34 21.62 -0.55 -1.27
CA VAL A 34 21.36 -1.45 -0.14
C VAL A 34 21.00 -2.83 -0.70
N ASP A 35 21.90 -3.80 -0.54
CA ASP A 35 21.71 -5.14 -1.13
C ASP A 35 20.69 -6.01 -0.36
N ASP A 36 20.56 -5.86 0.96
CA ASP A 36 19.55 -6.56 1.78
C ASP A 36 18.87 -5.61 2.77
N VAL A 37 17.73 -5.05 2.35
CA VAL A 37 16.94 -4.11 3.16
C VAL A 37 16.60 -4.63 4.56
N PRO A 38 16.03 -5.83 4.75
CA PRO A 38 15.63 -6.28 6.09
C PRO A 38 16.79 -6.42 7.09
N SER A 39 18.02 -6.65 6.61
CA SER A 39 19.19 -6.82 7.48
C SER A 39 20.08 -5.57 7.57
N HIS A 40 19.85 -4.56 6.72
CA HIS A 40 20.62 -3.34 6.73
C HIS A 40 20.43 -2.55 8.04
N PRO A 41 21.49 -2.07 8.71
CA PRO A 41 21.39 -1.43 10.04
C PRO A 41 20.43 -0.23 10.12
N ALA A 42 20.24 0.50 9.02
CA ALA A 42 19.32 1.63 8.97
C ALA A 42 17.83 1.23 9.01
N PHE A 43 17.49 -0.01 8.66
CA PHE A 43 16.10 -0.47 8.50
C PHE A 43 15.73 -1.64 9.43
N SER A 44 16.71 -2.48 9.77
CA SER A 44 16.47 -3.75 10.48
C SER A 44 15.73 -3.59 11.81
N GLY A 45 15.97 -2.50 12.54
CA GLY A 45 15.23 -2.20 13.77
C GLY A 45 13.72 -2.09 13.53
N MET A 46 13.29 -1.26 12.58
CA MET A 46 11.88 -1.08 12.26
C MET A 46 11.29 -2.31 11.57
N VAL A 47 12.06 -2.98 10.70
CA VAL A 47 11.61 -4.22 10.04
C VAL A 47 11.30 -5.30 11.07
N ASN A 48 12.18 -5.52 12.05
CA ASN A 48 11.95 -6.52 13.09
C ASN A 48 10.78 -6.14 14.02
N GLU A 49 10.64 -4.86 14.36
CA GLU A 49 9.52 -4.41 15.18
C GLU A 49 8.19 -4.58 14.44
N LEU A 50 8.13 -4.24 13.16
CA LEU A 50 6.91 -4.46 12.37
C LEU A 50 6.62 -5.96 12.19
N ALA A 51 7.64 -6.79 11.99
CA ALA A 51 7.50 -8.25 11.94
C ALA A 51 6.87 -8.81 13.23
N ARG A 52 7.32 -8.33 14.40
CA ARG A 52 6.76 -8.69 15.71
C ARG A 52 5.27 -8.33 15.80
N ILE A 53 4.87 -7.15 15.31
CA ILE A 53 3.46 -6.74 15.33
C ILE A 53 2.62 -7.57 14.35
N TYR A 54 3.16 -7.93 13.19
CA TYR A 54 2.49 -8.85 12.26
C TYR A 54 2.18 -10.21 12.89
N ASP A 55 3.09 -10.77 13.69
CA ASP A 55 2.87 -12.04 14.38
C ASP A 55 1.71 -11.99 15.38
N LEU A 56 1.32 -10.80 15.89
CA LEU A 56 0.14 -10.65 16.74
C LEU A 56 -1.15 -11.03 16.03
N GLN A 57 -1.24 -10.89 14.71
CA GLN A 57 -2.39 -11.34 13.92
C GLN A 57 -2.63 -12.86 14.04
N HIS A 58 -1.62 -13.61 14.48
CA HIS A 58 -1.65 -15.07 14.66
C HIS A 58 -1.59 -15.48 16.15
N SER A 59 -1.65 -14.51 17.06
CA SER A 59 -1.66 -14.75 18.51
C SER A 59 -3.09 -14.95 19.03
N GLY A 60 -3.28 -15.83 20.02
CA GLY A 60 -4.60 -16.05 20.61
C GLY A 60 -5.24 -14.78 21.23
N GLU A 61 -4.43 -13.82 21.66
CA GLU A 61 -4.90 -12.56 22.24
C GLU A 61 -5.46 -11.60 21.19
N PHE A 62 -4.80 -11.47 20.04
CA PHE A 62 -5.12 -10.43 19.05
C PHE A 62 -5.74 -10.95 17.76
N GLN A 63 -5.70 -12.25 17.48
CA GLN A 63 -6.12 -12.82 16.19
C GLN A 63 -7.52 -12.36 15.78
N ASP A 64 -8.53 -12.53 16.62
CA ASP A 64 -9.92 -12.14 16.25
C ASP A 64 -10.16 -10.62 16.24
N THR A 65 -9.29 -9.86 16.90
CA THR A 65 -9.32 -8.38 16.84
C THR A 65 -8.71 -7.87 15.54
N MET A 66 -7.59 -8.45 15.13
CA MET A 66 -6.79 -7.99 13.99
C MET A 66 -7.15 -8.68 12.68
N THR A 67 -8.00 -9.70 12.69
CA THR A 67 -8.32 -10.48 11.48
C THR A 67 -9.80 -10.86 11.37
N PHE A 68 -10.20 -11.28 10.18
CA PHE A 68 -11.49 -11.90 9.90
C PHE A 68 -11.31 -13.01 8.85
N VAL A 69 -12.28 -13.92 8.74
CA VAL A 69 -12.24 -14.98 7.71
C VAL A 69 -12.87 -14.46 6.42
N SER A 70 -12.11 -14.50 5.33
CA SER A 70 -12.61 -14.23 3.98
C SER A 70 -13.68 -15.26 3.62
N PRO A 71 -14.91 -14.84 3.29
CA PRO A 71 -15.98 -15.77 2.91
C PRO A 71 -15.73 -16.44 1.56
N GLU A 72 -14.85 -15.88 0.72
CA GLU A 72 -14.52 -16.40 -0.61
C GLU A 72 -13.45 -17.49 -0.54
N SER A 73 -12.31 -17.21 0.11
CA SER A 73 -11.15 -18.10 0.14
C SER A 73 -11.05 -18.96 1.40
N GLY A 74 -11.76 -18.60 2.47
CA GLY A 74 -11.56 -19.19 3.80
C GLY A 74 -10.27 -18.72 4.49
N ASN A 75 -9.43 -17.91 3.83
CA ASN A 75 -8.24 -17.34 4.44
C ASN A 75 -8.63 -16.39 5.57
N ARG A 76 -7.81 -16.35 6.62
CA ARG A 76 -7.91 -15.34 7.65
C ARG A 76 -7.14 -14.10 7.20
N CYS A 77 -7.82 -12.99 6.91
CA CYS A 77 -7.27 -11.75 6.36
C CYS A 77 -7.25 -10.64 7.41
N SER A 78 -6.36 -9.65 7.26
CA SER A 78 -6.28 -8.53 8.20
C SER A 78 -7.56 -7.69 8.21
N MET A 79 -8.02 -7.31 9.41
CA MET A 79 -9.16 -6.43 9.65
C MET A 79 -9.02 -5.07 8.96
N SER A 80 -7.77 -4.66 8.69
CA SER A 80 -7.42 -3.49 7.87
C SER A 80 -8.11 -3.50 6.50
N TRP A 81 -8.32 -4.69 5.91
CA TRP A 81 -8.90 -4.86 4.57
C TRP A 81 -10.40 -5.14 4.55
N LEU A 82 -11.05 -5.33 5.72
CA LEU A 82 -12.50 -5.55 5.81
C LEU A 82 -13.24 -4.37 5.16
N ILE A 83 -14.13 -4.66 4.20
CA ILE A 83 -15.07 -3.69 3.65
C ILE A 83 -16.22 -3.51 4.66
N PRO A 84 -16.30 -2.37 5.38
CA PRO A 84 -17.29 -2.21 6.45
C PRO A 84 -18.68 -2.04 5.87
N ARG A 85 -19.67 -2.79 6.38
CA ARG A 85 -21.09 -2.71 5.97
C ARG A 85 -22.01 -2.25 7.10
N SER A 86 -21.45 -2.08 8.30
CA SER A 86 -22.18 -1.68 9.50
C SER A 86 -21.33 -0.77 10.42
N ALA A 87 -21.98 -0.13 11.38
CA ALA A 87 -21.29 0.60 12.44
C ALA A 87 -20.42 -0.32 13.32
N ASP A 88 -20.79 -1.60 13.44
CA ASP A 88 -20.00 -2.59 14.18
C ASP A 88 -18.68 -2.91 13.44
N ASP A 89 -18.72 -3.06 12.12
CA ASP A 89 -17.50 -3.25 11.32
C ASP A 89 -16.55 -2.05 11.48
N LEU A 90 -17.07 -0.82 11.52
CA LEU A 90 -16.25 0.36 11.78
C LEU A 90 -15.61 0.33 13.16
N LYS A 91 -16.33 -0.13 14.20
CA LYS A 91 -15.75 -0.31 15.55
C LYS A 91 -14.65 -1.37 15.56
N ARG A 92 -14.85 -2.49 14.84
CA ARG A 92 -13.85 -3.56 14.70
C ARG A 92 -12.58 -3.05 13.99
N LYS A 93 -12.74 -2.30 12.91
CA LYS A 93 -11.61 -1.65 12.22
C LYS A 93 -10.88 -0.67 13.12
N ARG A 94 -11.60 0.18 13.86
CA ARG A 94 -10.99 1.08 14.85
C ARG A 94 -10.17 0.29 15.87
N ARG A 95 -10.72 -0.80 16.40
CA ARG A 95 -10.03 -1.62 17.40
C ARG A 95 -8.75 -2.26 16.83
N ASN A 96 -8.76 -2.70 15.58
CA ASN A 96 -7.54 -3.16 14.89
C ASN A 96 -6.48 -2.03 14.79
N SER A 97 -6.87 -0.82 14.38
CA SER A 97 -5.94 0.32 14.32
C SER A 97 -5.40 0.73 15.70
N GLU A 98 -6.21 0.62 16.76
CA GLU A 98 -5.75 0.81 18.14
C GLU A 98 -4.65 -0.21 18.52
N VAL A 99 -4.73 -1.45 18.05
CA VAL A 99 -3.66 -2.45 18.26
C VAL A 99 -2.39 -2.05 17.52
N TRP A 100 -2.44 -1.77 16.22
CA TRP A 100 -1.28 -1.31 15.44
C TRP A 100 -0.58 -0.09 16.07
N THR A 101 -1.39 0.89 16.50
CA THR A 101 -0.89 2.12 17.11
C THR A 101 -0.31 1.88 18.50
N SER A 102 -1.00 1.12 19.36
CA SER A 102 -0.53 0.87 20.73
C SER A 102 0.75 0.02 20.75
N GLN A 103 0.87 -0.96 19.85
CA GLN A 103 2.04 -1.82 19.75
C GLN A 103 3.29 -1.08 19.27
N SER A 104 3.11 0.04 18.56
CA SER A 104 4.18 0.94 18.13
C SER A 104 4.29 2.22 18.97
N TRP A 105 3.55 2.31 20.07
CA TRP A 105 3.53 3.47 20.99
C TRP A 105 3.21 4.78 20.26
N GLY A 106 2.39 4.69 19.21
CA GLY A 106 2.03 5.81 18.35
C GLY A 106 3.15 6.33 17.44
N GLN A 107 4.30 5.67 17.39
CA GLN A 107 5.45 6.13 16.58
C GLN A 107 5.34 5.71 15.11
N LEU A 108 4.63 4.61 14.81
CA LEU A 108 4.47 4.13 13.43
C LEU A 108 3.29 4.83 12.74
N GLY A 109 3.52 6.05 12.24
CA GLY A 109 2.50 6.84 11.53
C GLY A 109 2.10 6.28 10.15
N ARG A 110 2.86 5.30 9.63
CA ARG A 110 2.60 4.57 8.38
C ARG A 110 2.53 3.07 8.64
N ALA A 111 1.66 2.66 9.56
CA ALA A 111 1.41 1.25 9.79
C ALA A 111 0.65 0.59 8.61
N PRO A 112 0.69 -0.75 8.49
CA PRO A 112 0.02 -1.47 7.38
C PRO A 112 -1.48 -1.23 7.25
N ASP A 113 -2.15 -0.80 8.34
CA ASP A 113 -3.59 -0.51 8.33
C ASP A 113 -3.96 0.84 7.69
N VAL A 114 -2.99 1.73 7.48
CA VAL A 114 -3.24 3.12 7.05
C VAL A 114 -3.75 3.22 5.61
N LEU A 115 -3.20 2.43 4.68
CA LEU A 115 -3.52 2.54 3.25
C LEU A 115 -4.69 1.65 2.82
N ALA A 116 -5.06 0.62 3.60
CA ALA A 116 -6.20 -0.22 3.27
C ALA A 116 -7.53 0.55 3.15
N PRO A 117 -7.86 1.52 4.03
CA PRO A 117 -9.02 2.41 3.86
C PRO A 117 -9.04 3.21 2.55
N TYR A 118 -7.88 3.58 1.99
CA TYR A 118 -7.81 4.31 0.72
C TYR A 118 -8.26 3.42 -0.44
N ILE A 119 -7.76 2.18 -0.48
CA ILE A 119 -8.19 1.20 -1.49
C ILE A 119 -9.67 0.84 -1.32
N ILE A 120 -10.16 0.72 -0.08
CA ILE A 120 -11.58 0.49 0.20
C ILE A 120 -12.43 1.68 -0.31
N SER A 121 -11.96 2.92 -0.16
CA SER A 121 -12.65 4.10 -0.71
C SER A 121 -12.74 4.05 -2.24
N LEU A 122 -11.65 3.68 -2.92
CA LEU A 122 -11.66 3.47 -4.37
C LEU A 122 -12.60 2.33 -4.77
N TYR A 123 -12.61 1.21 -4.04
CA TYR A 123 -13.53 0.10 -4.23
C TYR A 123 -15.00 0.54 -4.13
N ARG A 124 -15.32 1.39 -3.14
CA ARG A 124 -16.66 1.97 -3.00
C ARG A 124 -17.03 2.89 -4.17
N SER A 125 -16.03 3.48 -4.81
CA SER A 125 -16.17 4.36 -5.98
C SER A 125 -16.08 3.61 -7.33
N ARG A 126 -16.04 2.27 -7.33
CA ARG A 126 -15.81 1.46 -8.54
C ARG A 126 -16.74 1.77 -9.71
N GLU A 127 -18.03 2.07 -9.47
CA GLU A 127 -18.97 2.41 -10.55
C GLU A 127 -18.57 3.70 -11.27
N LYS A 128 -18.00 4.67 -10.53
CA LYS A 128 -17.44 5.91 -11.10
C LYS A 128 -16.13 5.64 -11.83
N LEU A 129 -15.36 4.63 -11.42
CA LEU A 129 -14.17 4.21 -12.15
C LEU A 129 -14.55 3.49 -13.45
N SER A 130 -15.55 2.60 -13.44
CA SER A 130 -16.08 1.91 -14.63
C SER A 130 -16.75 2.85 -15.64
N SER A 131 -17.16 4.06 -15.22
CA SER A 131 -17.71 5.06 -16.14
C SER A 131 -16.64 5.71 -17.01
N VAL A 132 -15.36 5.70 -16.57
CA VAL A 132 -14.23 6.13 -17.38
C VAL A 132 -13.92 5.04 -18.40
N LYS A 133 -14.26 5.30 -19.68
CA LYS A 133 -14.11 4.31 -20.75
C LYS A 133 -12.68 4.27 -21.25
N HIS A 134 -12.11 3.07 -21.25
CA HIS A 134 -10.79 2.77 -21.79
C HIS A 134 -10.87 1.51 -22.66
N PRO A 135 -10.24 1.47 -23.84
CA PRO A 135 -10.38 0.35 -24.78
C PRO A 135 -9.83 -0.99 -24.27
N ARG A 136 -8.97 -0.96 -23.24
CA ARG A 136 -8.21 -2.14 -22.79
C ARG A 136 -8.56 -2.63 -21.39
N CYS A 137 -9.31 -1.86 -20.60
CA CYS A 137 -9.63 -2.24 -19.22
C CYS A 137 -10.85 -1.50 -18.66
N ASP A 138 -11.44 -2.09 -17.62
CA ASP A 138 -12.41 -1.43 -16.75
C ASP A 138 -11.74 -1.08 -15.42
N PHE A 139 -11.67 0.21 -15.09
CA PHE A 139 -10.99 0.67 -13.88
C PHE A 139 -11.73 0.29 -12.59
N GLY A 140 -13.06 0.11 -12.64
CA GLY A 140 -13.83 -0.41 -11.52
C GLY A 140 -13.56 -1.89 -11.27
N GLU A 141 -13.42 -2.69 -12.32
CA GLU A 141 -12.98 -4.09 -12.19
C GLU A 141 -11.55 -4.17 -11.64
N ASN A 142 -10.65 -3.31 -12.11
CA ASN A 142 -9.27 -3.25 -11.61
C ASN A 142 -9.20 -3.00 -10.10
N VAL A 143 -9.98 -2.07 -9.56
CA VAL A 143 -9.95 -1.81 -8.11
C VAL A 143 -10.58 -2.94 -7.29
N VAL A 144 -11.60 -3.63 -7.83
CA VAL A 144 -12.17 -4.83 -7.19
C VAL A 144 -11.10 -5.92 -7.10
N ASN A 145 -10.42 -6.20 -8.20
CA ASN A 145 -9.34 -7.18 -8.26
C ASN A 145 -8.15 -6.79 -7.36
N TYR A 146 -7.80 -5.50 -7.32
CA TYR A 146 -6.69 -5.01 -6.49
C TYR A 146 -7.01 -5.07 -4.99
N HIS A 147 -8.22 -4.70 -4.57
CA HIS A 147 -8.66 -4.87 -3.18
C HIS A 147 -8.60 -6.34 -2.76
N ARG A 148 -9.12 -7.25 -3.59
CA ARG A 148 -9.08 -8.70 -3.33
C ARG A 148 -7.64 -9.19 -3.16
N TYR A 149 -6.76 -8.82 -4.09
CA TYR A 149 -5.35 -9.20 -4.03
C TYR A 149 -4.63 -8.67 -2.78
N CYS A 150 -4.85 -7.40 -2.43
CA CYS A 150 -4.26 -6.80 -1.24
C CYS A 150 -4.77 -7.46 0.05
N MET A 151 -6.07 -7.73 0.12
CA MET A 151 -6.71 -8.37 1.28
C MET A 151 -6.21 -9.79 1.50
N GLU A 152 -6.19 -10.61 0.44
CA GLU A 152 -5.80 -12.02 0.52
C GLU A 152 -4.30 -12.21 0.79
N ASN A 153 -3.46 -11.23 0.45
CA ASN A 153 -2.01 -11.26 0.70
C ASN A 153 -1.56 -10.41 1.90
N ASP A 154 -2.48 -9.65 2.50
CA ASP A 154 -2.22 -8.68 3.57
C ASP A 154 -1.07 -7.72 3.26
N LEU A 155 -1.17 -7.05 2.10
CA LEU A 155 -0.09 -6.20 1.58
C LEU A 155 0.12 -4.95 2.44
N PHE A 156 1.38 -4.58 2.64
CA PHE A 156 1.75 -3.29 3.20
C PHE A 156 1.94 -2.27 2.08
N LEU A 157 0.99 -1.34 1.93
CA LEU A 157 1.07 -0.28 0.94
C LEU A 157 1.59 1.03 1.54
N THR A 158 2.35 1.77 0.74
CA THR A 158 2.61 3.20 0.96
C THR A 158 2.02 4.01 -0.21
N HIS A 159 2.02 5.33 -0.10
CA HIS A 159 1.69 6.25 -1.20
C HIS A 159 2.83 7.23 -1.41
N ALA A 160 2.96 7.72 -2.65
CA ALA A 160 3.89 8.78 -3.01
C ALA A 160 3.09 9.86 -3.76
N LEU A 161 2.76 10.95 -3.07
CA LEU A 161 1.79 11.94 -3.58
C LEU A 161 2.46 13.25 -4.00
N GLY A 162 3.42 13.74 -3.22
CA GLY A 162 4.06 15.03 -3.45
C GLY A 162 4.96 15.02 -4.68
N ASP A 163 4.77 15.99 -5.57
CA ASP A 163 5.68 16.18 -6.70
C ASP A 163 7.02 16.76 -6.24
N PRO A 164 8.13 16.46 -6.96
CA PRO A 164 9.42 17.07 -6.71
C PRO A 164 9.33 18.59 -6.65
N GLN A 165 9.98 19.19 -5.65
CA GLN A 165 10.15 20.64 -5.63
C GLN A 165 11.09 21.05 -6.76
N VAL A 166 10.65 21.99 -7.58
CA VAL A 166 11.45 22.62 -8.63
C VAL A 166 11.92 24.01 -8.20
N ASP A 167 12.96 24.51 -8.85
CA ASP A 167 13.39 25.90 -8.69
C ASP A 167 12.30 26.86 -9.15
N ARG A 168 11.94 27.80 -8.26
CA ARG A 168 10.90 28.82 -8.48
C ARG A 168 11.46 30.23 -8.58
N SER A 169 12.79 30.39 -8.53
CA SER A 169 13.45 31.70 -8.44
C SER A 169 13.30 32.55 -9.70
N GLU A 170 13.15 31.92 -10.87
CA GLU A 170 13.06 32.62 -12.15
C GLU A 170 11.61 32.77 -12.68
N GLN A 171 10.58 32.39 -11.91
CA GLN A 171 9.19 32.38 -12.42
C GLN A 171 8.25 33.38 -11.72
N PRO A 172 7.44 34.14 -12.49
CA PRO A 172 6.40 35.00 -11.95
C PRO A 172 5.34 34.22 -11.17
N GLN A 173 4.86 34.81 -10.07
CA GLN A 173 3.80 34.22 -9.27
C GLN A 173 2.48 34.18 -10.07
N ASN A 174 1.77 33.04 -10.02
CA ASN A 174 0.45 32.80 -10.66
C ASN A 174 0.45 32.59 -12.19
N GLU A 175 1.57 32.25 -12.81
CA GLU A 175 1.61 31.79 -14.22
C GLU A 175 1.58 30.25 -14.33
N GLN A 176 1.04 29.75 -15.44
CA GLN A 176 0.94 28.31 -15.74
C GLN A 176 2.34 27.78 -16.09
N ARG A 177 2.78 26.75 -15.37
CA ARG A 177 4.17 26.25 -15.35
C ARG A 177 4.63 25.71 -16.72
N ALA A 178 5.92 25.90 -17.02
CA ALA A 178 6.58 25.38 -18.23
C ALA A 178 7.20 23.98 -18.03
N GLN A 179 7.30 23.22 -19.12
CA GLN A 179 7.86 21.87 -19.39
C GLN A 179 8.71 21.16 -18.31
N ARG A 180 9.56 21.84 -17.54
CA ARG A 180 10.46 21.21 -16.55
C ARG A 180 9.74 20.54 -15.38
N GLU A 181 8.56 21.03 -15.01
CA GLU A 181 7.76 20.34 -13.98
C GLU A 181 7.11 19.07 -14.53
N GLU A 182 6.74 19.05 -15.81
CA GLU A 182 6.22 17.86 -16.48
C GLU A 182 7.31 16.79 -16.55
N ASP A 183 8.55 17.15 -16.89
CA ASP A 183 9.68 16.21 -16.98
C ASP A 183 10.04 15.56 -15.64
N LEU A 184 9.88 16.29 -14.53
CA LEU A 184 10.27 15.83 -13.18
C LEU A 184 9.14 15.12 -12.43
N ALA A 185 7.89 15.53 -12.63
CA ALA A 185 6.73 14.89 -12.02
C ALA A 185 6.44 13.54 -12.68
N LEU A 186 5.80 12.63 -11.94
CA LEU A 186 5.39 11.34 -12.48
C LEU A 186 4.37 11.52 -13.63
N HIS A 187 4.70 11.07 -14.83
CA HIS A 187 3.85 11.16 -16.02
C HIS A 187 4.00 9.93 -16.93
N VAL A 188 3.04 9.76 -17.85
CA VAL A 188 3.06 8.70 -18.87
C VAL A 188 3.94 9.15 -20.04
N VAL A 189 4.90 8.31 -20.43
CA VAL A 189 5.76 8.55 -21.61
C VAL A 189 5.36 7.69 -22.81
N GLU A 190 4.73 6.54 -22.57
CA GLU A 190 4.28 5.65 -23.63
C GLU A 190 3.08 4.80 -23.19
N GLU A 191 2.15 4.55 -24.11
CA GLU A 191 1.12 3.53 -23.97
C GLU A 191 1.40 2.36 -24.92
N THR A 192 1.67 1.18 -24.36
CA THR A 192 1.95 -0.05 -25.14
C THR A 192 0.77 -0.99 -25.05
N SER A 193 0.73 -2.09 -25.80
CA SER A 193 -0.32 -3.11 -25.64
C SER A 193 -0.34 -3.75 -24.24
N GLU A 194 0.79 -3.75 -23.53
CA GLU A 194 0.95 -4.38 -22.21
C GLU A 194 0.60 -3.44 -21.03
N GLY A 195 0.64 -2.13 -21.24
CA GLY A 195 0.34 -1.16 -20.19
C GLY A 195 0.75 0.27 -20.52
N ILE A 196 1.20 0.98 -19.49
CA ILE A 196 1.77 2.34 -19.59
C ILE A 196 3.21 2.30 -19.10
N ILE A 197 4.08 3.06 -19.77
CA ILE A 197 5.43 3.35 -19.29
C ILE A 197 5.39 4.74 -18.67
N ILE A 198 5.89 4.87 -17.46
CA ILE A 198 5.88 6.12 -16.69
C ILE A 198 7.31 6.51 -16.30
N THR A 199 7.58 7.81 -16.23
CA THR A 199 8.84 8.36 -15.70
C THR A 199 8.54 9.53 -14.77
N GLY A 200 9.53 9.93 -13.97
CA GLY A 200 9.45 11.04 -13.03
C GLY A 200 9.57 10.59 -11.57
N GLY A 201 9.45 11.56 -10.67
CA GLY A 201 9.65 11.38 -9.23
C GLY A 201 8.41 11.70 -8.41
N LYS A 202 8.40 11.16 -7.19
CA LYS A 202 7.51 11.57 -6.10
C LYS A 202 8.34 11.67 -4.82
N GLN A 203 7.99 12.62 -3.96
CA GLN A 203 8.62 12.84 -2.67
C GLN A 203 7.74 12.32 -1.54
N LEU A 204 8.37 12.01 -0.40
CA LEU A 204 7.72 11.60 0.85
C LEU A 204 6.87 10.32 0.75
N ALA A 205 7.48 9.25 0.24
CA ALA A 205 6.98 7.88 0.40
C ALA A 205 7.46 7.30 1.74
N THR A 206 6.84 7.76 2.83
CA THR A 206 7.16 7.35 4.21
C THR A 206 6.86 5.88 4.45
#